data_AF-A0A2N2QUH1-F1
#
_entry.id   AF-A0A2N2QUH1-F1
#
_cell.length_a   1.000
_cell.length_b   1.000
_cell.length_c   1.000
_cell.angle_alpha   90.00
_cell.angle_beta   90.00
_cell.angle_gamma   90.00
#
_symmetry.space_group_name_H-M   'P 1'
#
loop_
_entity.id
_entity.type
_entity.pdbx_description
1 polymer ?
#
loop_
_entity_poly.entity_id
_entity_poly.type
_entity_poly.pdbx_seq_one_letter_code
_entity_poly.pdbx_strand_id
1 'polypeptide(L)'
;MLGKLVRLIRPAGSTAKQHPLLPRILAAVGNDITEAPNFADQLIPAAEEALAYFSEQISSIPGPIQLSAQNLESIPQLAGMIAEGADIDRAFGRSLAVKEALPHLLSAGNDEVHALLGMRQKPGNGPEATPIFADHTLRSLAGNPDDTREMLRFAAFDRLLLDFAEHVGKLRRKDRMLKIEWEWNLQHDAARVMAGEPQPEYVYAARELTPENQLHGLLTWLSTPKCFFQLQAPAKDNPATPGELPLLLCSDRRQWQVSLVRFSAKEAAAALQRETHNHRYILI
;
A
#
# COMPACT_ATOMS: atom_id res chain seq x y z
N MET A 1 -0.15 -52.92 -37.62
CA MET A 1 -0.24 -52.48 -36.21
C MET A 1 0.93 -51.55 -35.92
N LEU A 2 0.71 -50.24 -35.86
CA LEU A 2 1.59 -49.22 -35.25
C LEU A 2 0.99 -47.85 -35.59
N GLY A 3 0.36 -47.21 -34.63
CA GLY A 3 -0.24 -45.90 -34.82
C GLY A 3 -1.29 -45.59 -33.77
N LYS A 4 -0.84 -45.14 -32.60
CA LYS A 4 -1.60 -44.34 -31.62
C LYS A 4 -0.78 -44.22 -30.32
N LEU A 5 0.15 -43.27 -30.27
CA LEU A 5 0.70 -42.73 -29.01
C LEU A 5 1.30 -41.33 -29.26
N VAL A 6 0.47 -40.40 -29.72
CA VAL A 6 0.78 -38.96 -29.64
C VAL A 6 -0.45 -38.25 -29.13
N ARG A 7 -0.58 -38.18 -27.80
CA ARG A 7 -1.41 -37.22 -27.07
C ARG A 7 -1.07 -37.36 -25.60
N LEU A 8 -0.13 -36.54 -25.13
CA LEU A 8 -0.02 -36.02 -23.75
C LEU A 8 1.23 -35.13 -23.64
N ILE A 9 1.24 -34.04 -24.39
CA ILE A 9 1.95 -32.83 -23.97
C ILE A 9 0.91 -31.72 -24.05
N ARG A 10 0.25 -31.49 -22.91
CA ARG A 10 -0.56 -30.30 -22.69
C ARG A 10 0.45 -29.16 -22.45
N PRO A 11 0.50 -28.09 -23.26
CA PRO A 11 1.40 -26.99 -22.95
C PRO A 11 0.95 -26.37 -21.62
N ALA A 12 1.89 -26.20 -20.69
CA ALA A 12 1.66 -25.64 -19.36
C ALA A 12 1.17 -24.17 -19.36
N GLY A 13 0.97 -23.55 -20.52
CA GLY A 13 0.62 -22.13 -20.66
C GLY A 13 -0.85 -21.75 -20.40
N SER A 14 -1.73 -22.69 -20.02
CA SER A 14 -3.16 -22.41 -19.83
C SER A 14 -3.55 -22.04 -18.40
N THR A 15 -2.81 -22.49 -17.38
CA THR A 15 -3.17 -22.27 -15.97
C THR A 15 -2.63 -20.95 -15.42
N ALA A 16 -1.45 -20.52 -15.87
CA ALA A 16 -0.85 -19.25 -15.46
C ALA A 16 -1.77 -18.05 -15.77
N LYS A 17 -2.45 -18.04 -16.93
CA LYS A 17 -3.36 -16.94 -17.31
C LYS A 17 -4.65 -16.83 -16.48
N GLN A 18 -4.95 -17.81 -15.63
CA GLN A 18 -6.16 -17.83 -14.78
C GLN A 18 -5.85 -17.50 -13.31
N HIS A 19 -4.61 -17.15 -12.97
CA HIS A 19 -4.24 -16.87 -11.59
C HIS A 19 -4.95 -15.62 -11.06
N PRO A 20 -5.56 -15.64 -9.86
CA PRO A 20 -6.36 -14.52 -9.34
C PRO A 20 -5.57 -13.23 -9.14
N LEU A 21 -4.23 -13.30 -9.05
CA LEU A 21 -3.38 -12.12 -8.93
C LEU A 21 -3.21 -11.37 -10.25
N LEU A 22 -3.31 -12.04 -11.41
CA LEU A 22 -3.06 -11.40 -12.69
C LEU A 22 -4.04 -10.26 -12.99
N PRO A 23 -5.38 -10.43 -12.86
CA PRO A 23 -6.31 -9.32 -13.08
C PRO A 23 -6.02 -8.12 -12.18
N ARG A 24 -5.63 -8.37 -10.93
CA ARG A 24 -5.27 -7.33 -9.95
C ARG A 24 -4.03 -6.56 -10.37
N ILE A 25 -2.98 -7.28 -10.76
CA ILE A 25 -1.72 -6.66 -11.22
C ILE A 25 -1.97 -5.83 -12.47
N LEU A 26 -2.64 -6.40 -13.47
CA LEU A 26 -2.93 -5.72 -14.74
C LEU A 26 -3.83 -4.49 -14.56
N ALA A 27 -4.78 -4.55 -13.63
CA ALA A 27 -5.60 -3.39 -13.29
C ALA A 27 -4.77 -2.22 -12.73
N ALA A 28 -3.69 -2.51 -12.00
CA ALA A 28 -2.83 -1.48 -11.42
C ALA A 28 -1.75 -0.97 -12.38
N VAL A 29 -1.06 -1.87 -13.10
CA VAL A 29 0.14 -1.53 -13.88
C VAL A 29 -0.12 -1.36 -15.39
N GLY A 30 -1.27 -1.82 -15.87
CA GLY A 30 -1.64 -1.81 -17.29
C GLY A 30 -1.28 -3.10 -18.04
N ASN A 31 -1.65 -3.16 -19.32
CA ASN A 31 -1.56 -4.38 -20.14
C ASN A 31 -0.25 -4.50 -20.93
N ASP A 32 0.58 -3.45 -21.01
CA ASP A 32 1.81 -3.45 -21.81
C ASP A 32 2.73 -4.63 -21.46
N ILE A 33 2.84 -4.96 -20.16
CA ILE A 33 3.67 -6.07 -19.68
C ILE A 33 3.25 -7.45 -20.22
N THR A 34 2.05 -7.58 -20.77
CA THR A 34 1.55 -8.86 -21.31
C THR A 34 2.19 -9.23 -22.65
N GLU A 35 2.82 -8.26 -23.32
CA GLU A 35 3.56 -8.47 -24.56
C GLU A 35 4.94 -9.13 -24.32
N ALA A 36 5.46 -9.03 -23.10
CA ALA A 36 6.73 -9.65 -22.73
C ALA A 36 6.63 -11.20 -22.70
N PRO A 37 7.69 -11.91 -23.12
CA PRO A 37 7.68 -13.37 -23.14
C PRO A 37 7.58 -13.96 -21.73
N ASN A 38 6.77 -15.00 -21.57
CA ASN A 38 6.57 -15.72 -20.31
C ASN A 38 6.17 -14.81 -19.12
N PHE A 39 5.47 -13.69 -19.38
CA PHE A 39 5.20 -12.69 -18.34
C PHE A 39 4.50 -13.30 -17.11
N ALA A 40 3.47 -14.13 -17.33
CA ALA A 40 2.68 -14.71 -16.24
C ALA A 40 3.52 -15.68 -15.39
N ASP A 41 4.34 -16.50 -16.05
CA ASP A 41 5.19 -17.50 -15.38
C ASP A 41 6.27 -16.85 -14.52
N GLN A 42 6.73 -15.65 -14.90
CA GLN A 42 7.69 -14.86 -14.10
C GLN A 42 6.99 -14.07 -12.99
N LEU A 43 5.84 -13.47 -13.30
CA LEU A 43 5.18 -12.50 -12.44
C LEU A 43 4.44 -13.15 -11.27
N ILE A 44 3.81 -14.31 -11.47
CA ILE A 44 3.01 -14.97 -10.43
C ILE A 44 3.88 -15.35 -9.22
N PRO A 45 5.01 -16.08 -9.38
CA PRO A 45 5.83 -16.43 -8.23
C PRO A 45 6.34 -15.21 -7.46
N ALA A 46 6.79 -14.17 -8.17
CA ALA A 46 7.27 -12.94 -7.55
C ALA A 46 6.16 -12.21 -6.78
N ALA A 47 4.92 -12.20 -7.30
CA ALA A 47 3.77 -11.62 -6.62
C ALA A 47 3.36 -12.42 -5.37
N GLU A 48 3.42 -13.75 -5.44
CA GLU A 48 3.16 -14.62 -4.29
C GLU A 48 4.20 -14.44 -3.18
N GLU A 49 5.48 -14.35 -3.52
CA GLU A 49 6.56 -14.04 -2.58
C GLU A 49 6.37 -12.68 -1.90
N ALA A 50 6.01 -11.64 -2.66
CA ALA A 50 5.71 -10.32 -2.10
C ALA A 50 4.50 -10.37 -1.15
N LEU A 51 3.44 -11.09 -1.51
CA LEU A 51 2.27 -11.27 -0.64
C LEU A 51 2.58 -12.08 0.62
N ALA A 52 3.44 -13.09 0.54
CA ALA A 52 3.91 -13.86 1.69
C ALA A 52 4.68 -12.96 2.66
N TYR A 53 5.57 -12.11 2.12
CA TYR A 53 6.27 -11.10 2.92
C TYR A 53 5.29 -10.15 3.63
N PHE A 54 4.32 -9.57 2.92
CA PHE A 54 3.32 -8.70 3.56
C PHE A 54 2.49 -9.46 4.61
N SER A 55 2.16 -10.73 4.36
CA SER A 55 1.46 -11.57 5.32
C SER A 55 2.25 -11.72 6.62
N GLU A 56 3.55 -11.99 6.54
CA GLU A 56 4.44 -12.09 7.71
C GLU A 56 4.48 -10.77 8.50
N GLN A 57 4.71 -9.66 7.81
CA GLN A 57 4.76 -8.33 8.44
C GLN A 57 3.42 -7.99 9.13
N ILE A 58 2.30 -8.25 8.47
CA ILE A 58 0.97 -7.92 9.00
C ILE A 58 0.60 -8.84 10.15
N SER A 59 0.96 -10.12 10.10
CA SER A 59 0.75 -11.05 11.22
C SER A 59 1.48 -10.61 12.48
N SER A 60 2.60 -9.87 12.33
CA SER A 60 3.40 -9.32 13.42
C SER A 60 2.79 -8.06 14.06
N ILE A 61 1.72 -7.49 13.49
CA ILE A 61 1.02 -6.33 14.08
C ILE A 61 0.21 -6.79 15.31
N PRO A 62 0.44 -6.21 16.50
CA PRO A 62 -0.20 -6.62 17.74
C PRO A 62 -1.68 -6.20 17.80
N GLY A 63 -2.48 -6.93 18.58
CA GLY A 63 -3.91 -6.70 18.78
C GLY A 63 -4.78 -7.90 18.36
N PRO A 64 -6.11 -7.77 18.40
CA PRO A 64 -6.85 -6.50 18.49
C PRO A 64 -6.95 -5.92 19.91
N ILE A 65 -6.64 -4.63 20.05
CA ILE A 65 -6.87 -3.86 21.28
C ILE A 65 -8.32 -3.35 21.28
N GLN A 66 -9.04 -3.48 22.40
CA GLN A 66 -10.36 -2.89 22.53
C GLN A 66 -10.24 -1.37 22.57
N LEU A 67 -10.75 -0.68 21.55
CA LEU A 67 -10.78 0.77 21.45
C LEU A 67 -12.18 1.26 21.80
N SER A 68 -12.27 2.15 22.79
CA SER A 68 -13.52 2.85 23.15
C SER A 68 -13.21 4.18 23.81
N ALA A 69 -13.92 5.23 23.40
CA ALA A 69 -13.82 6.58 23.96
C ALA A 69 -14.16 6.63 25.45
N GLN A 70 -15.05 5.75 25.91
CA GLN A 70 -15.52 5.71 27.31
C GLN A 70 -14.51 5.07 28.26
N ASN A 71 -13.64 4.20 27.74
CA ASN A 71 -12.78 3.34 28.55
C ASN A 71 -11.29 3.53 28.19
N LEU A 72 -10.90 4.70 27.68
CA LEU A 72 -9.53 4.96 27.26
C LEU A 72 -8.50 4.72 28.39
N GLU A 73 -8.82 5.11 29.63
CA GLU A 73 -7.96 4.90 30.80
C GLU A 73 -7.67 3.41 31.08
N SER A 74 -8.52 2.51 30.59
CA SER A 74 -8.35 1.07 30.71
C SER A 74 -7.49 0.45 29.60
N ILE A 75 -6.88 1.27 28.73
CA ILE A 75 -6.04 0.82 27.60
C ILE A 75 -4.58 1.27 27.81
N PRO A 76 -3.79 0.60 28.66
CA PRO A 76 -2.39 0.96 28.92
C PRO A 76 -1.52 1.01 27.67
N GLN A 77 -1.83 0.22 26.65
CA GLN A 77 -1.07 0.15 25.39
C GLN A 77 -1.19 1.43 24.54
N LEU A 78 -2.21 2.25 24.78
CA LEU A 78 -2.42 3.52 24.05
C LEU A 78 -2.17 4.73 24.94
N ALA A 79 -1.68 4.52 26.17
CA ALA A 79 -1.36 5.58 27.11
C ALA A 79 -0.32 6.53 26.50
N GLY A 80 -0.62 7.83 26.46
CA GLY A 80 0.23 8.84 25.84
C GLY A 80 0.15 8.92 24.30
N MET A 81 -0.52 7.98 23.63
CA MET A 81 -0.76 8.01 22.18
C MET A 81 -2.12 8.61 21.82
N ILE A 82 -3.08 8.49 22.72
CA ILE A 82 -4.40 9.11 22.63
C ILE A 82 -4.56 9.97 23.88
N ALA A 83 -4.77 11.27 23.71
CA ALA A 83 -4.83 12.19 24.83
C ALA A 83 -6.18 12.08 25.55
N GLU A 84 -7.28 12.04 24.80
CA GLU A 84 -8.63 12.01 25.35
C GLU A 84 -9.55 11.09 24.55
N GLY A 85 -10.63 10.59 25.17
CA GLY A 85 -11.63 9.78 24.46
C GLY A 85 -12.26 10.50 23.26
N ALA A 86 -12.31 11.84 23.30
CA ALA A 86 -12.77 12.66 22.18
C ALA A 86 -11.90 12.52 20.91
N ASP A 87 -10.63 12.11 21.05
CA ASP A 87 -9.76 11.85 19.90
C ASP A 87 -10.16 10.54 19.18
N ILE A 88 -10.65 9.54 19.91
CA ILE A 88 -11.21 8.30 19.33
C ILE A 88 -12.48 8.63 18.54
N ASP A 89 -13.39 9.40 19.14
CA ASP A 89 -14.59 9.88 18.46
C ASP A 89 -14.26 10.65 17.18
N ARG A 90 -13.25 11.52 17.23
CA ARG A 90 -12.76 12.27 16.06
C ARG A 90 -12.15 11.34 15.01
N ALA A 91 -11.38 10.34 15.42
CA ALA A 91 -10.81 9.34 14.53
C ALA A 91 -11.90 8.53 13.81
N PHE A 92 -12.97 8.14 14.51
CA PHE A 92 -14.12 7.49 13.89
C PHE A 92 -14.89 8.42 12.97
N GLY A 93 -15.27 9.61 13.46
CA GLY A 93 -16.09 10.58 12.73
C GLY A 93 -15.46 11.07 11.44
N ARG A 94 -14.13 11.19 11.41
CA ARG A 94 -13.37 11.69 10.25
C ARG A 94 -12.75 10.60 9.39
N SER A 95 -12.92 9.32 9.72
CA SER A 95 -12.34 8.25 8.91
C SER A 95 -13.21 7.94 7.69
N LEU A 96 -12.65 8.11 6.49
CA LEU A 96 -13.30 7.69 5.25
C LEU A 96 -13.56 6.18 5.26
N ALA A 97 -12.62 5.40 5.77
CA ALA A 97 -12.76 3.94 5.84
C ALA A 97 -13.93 3.52 6.74
N VAL A 98 -14.17 4.25 7.85
CA VAL A 98 -15.36 4.05 8.70
C VAL A 98 -16.62 4.43 7.92
N LYS A 99 -16.64 5.61 7.29
CA LYS A 99 -17.78 6.09 6.50
C LYS A 99 -18.18 5.13 5.37
N GLU A 100 -17.22 4.53 4.68
CA GLU A 100 -17.46 3.65 3.53
C GLU A 100 -17.82 2.21 3.94
N ALA A 101 -17.13 1.65 4.93
CA ALA A 101 -17.29 0.24 5.30
C ALA A 101 -18.39 0.00 6.33
N LEU A 102 -18.58 0.92 7.29
CA LEU A 102 -19.47 0.70 8.44
C LEU A 102 -20.93 0.39 8.07
N PRO A 103 -21.56 1.06 7.07
CA PRO A 103 -22.94 0.72 6.69
C PRO A 103 -23.10 -0.73 6.26
N HIS A 104 -22.14 -1.26 5.50
CA HIS A 104 -22.13 -2.64 5.05
C HIS A 104 -21.92 -3.60 6.22
N LEU A 105 -20.98 -3.29 7.13
CA LEU A 105 -20.71 -4.10 8.31
C LEU A 105 -21.91 -4.18 9.26
N LEU A 106 -22.60 -3.06 9.49
CA LEU A 106 -23.85 -3.02 10.26
C LEU A 106 -24.96 -3.85 9.60
N SER A 107 -25.11 -3.74 8.27
CA SER A 107 -26.13 -4.52 7.53
C SER A 107 -25.87 -6.03 7.58
N ALA A 108 -24.60 -6.42 7.71
CA ALA A 108 -24.18 -7.81 7.90
C ALA A 108 -24.28 -8.29 9.36
N GLY A 109 -24.77 -7.45 10.28
CA GLY A 109 -24.98 -7.81 11.69
C GLY A 109 -23.71 -7.79 12.55
N ASN A 110 -22.67 -7.06 12.15
CA ASN A 110 -21.45 -6.94 12.94
C ASN A 110 -21.62 -5.86 14.03
N ASP A 111 -21.67 -6.28 15.30
CA ASP A 111 -21.67 -5.38 16.45
C ASP A 111 -20.27 -4.87 16.83
N GLU A 112 -19.24 -5.66 16.49
CA GLU A 112 -17.83 -5.33 16.64
C GLU A 112 -17.16 -5.20 15.27
N VAL A 113 -16.27 -4.22 15.14
CA VAL A 113 -15.50 -3.95 13.92
C VAL A 113 -14.02 -3.95 14.26
N HIS A 114 -13.23 -4.58 13.40
CA HIS A 114 -11.78 -4.67 13.49
C HIS A 114 -11.13 -3.77 12.44
N ALA A 115 -10.02 -3.13 12.77
CA ALA A 115 -9.28 -2.26 11.85
C ALA A 115 -7.81 -2.13 12.24
N LEU A 116 -6.98 -1.68 11.30
CA LEU A 116 -5.67 -1.13 11.63
C LEU A 116 -5.84 0.29 12.17
N LEU A 117 -5.36 0.54 13.38
CA LEU A 117 -5.11 1.89 13.89
C LEU A 117 -3.66 2.27 13.59
N GLY A 118 -3.47 3.34 12.82
CA GLY A 118 -2.19 4.00 12.62
C GLY A 118 -2.18 5.35 13.33
N MET A 119 -1.11 5.60 14.09
CA MET A 119 -0.91 6.85 14.82
C MET A 119 0.38 7.50 14.37
N ARG A 120 0.26 8.74 13.87
CA ARG A 120 1.42 9.50 13.40
C ARG A 120 1.95 10.41 14.49
N GLN A 121 3.24 10.25 14.74
CA GLN A 121 4.00 11.15 15.60
C GLN A 121 4.37 12.43 14.82
N LYS A 122 4.08 13.60 15.38
CA LYS A 122 4.64 14.88 14.93
C LYS A 122 5.80 15.26 15.86
N PRO A 123 6.92 15.76 15.31
CA PRO A 123 7.98 16.31 16.15
C PRO A 123 7.40 17.44 17.00
N GLY A 124 7.68 17.42 18.29
CA GLY A 124 7.28 18.50 19.19
C GLY A 124 8.00 19.81 18.81
N ASN A 125 7.43 20.94 19.23
CA ASN A 125 8.07 22.24 19.01
C ASN A 125 9.26 22.41 19.97
N GLY A 126 10.45 21.97 19.55
CA GLY A 126 11.71 22.17 20.27
C GLY A 126 12.50 20.88 20.52
N PRO A 127 13.78 20.99 20.92
CA PRO A 127 14.68 19.84 21.09
C PRO A 127 14.30 18.89 22.23
N GLU A 128 13.49 19.34 23.21
CA GLU A 128 13.03 18.54 24.36
C GLU A 128 11.50 18.36 24.39
N ALA A 129 10.81 18.75 23.33
CA ALA A 129 9.35 18.70 23.30
C ALA A 129 8.85 17.26 23.15
N THR A 130 8.02 16.82 24.09
CA THR A 130 7.35 15.52 24.04
C THR A 130 6.63 15.38 22.69
N PRO A 131 6.80 14.26 21.98
CA PRO A 131 6.15 14.06 20.71
C PRO A 131 4.62 14.10 20.84
N ILE A 132 3.97 14.75 19.88
CA ILE A 132 2.50 14.88 19.84
C ILE A 132 1.96 13.92 18.79
N PHE A 133 1.08 13.02 19.20
CA PHE A 133 0.28 12.21 18.27
C PHE A 133 -0.91 13.03 17.80
N ALA A 134 -0.89 13.38 16.52
CA ALA A 134 -1.84 14.36 15.99
C ALA A 134 -2.81 13.78 14.95
N ASP A 135 -2.47 12.62 14.37
CA ASP A 135 -3.28 12.00 13.32
C ASP A 135 -3.49 10.50 13.67
N HIS A 136 -4.73 10.14 13.99
CA HIS A 136 -5.19 8.77 14.19
C HIS A 136 -5.98 8.34 12.96
N THR A 137 -5.51 7.30 12.27
CA THR A 137 -6.12 6.82 11.02
C THR A 137 -6.55 5.37 11.17
N LEU A 138 -7.73 5.05 10.65
CA LEU A 138 -8.26 3.69 10.59
C LEU A 138 -8.26 3.18 9.16
N ARG A 139 -7.84 1.94 8.95
CA ARG A 139 -7.82 1.28 7.62
C ARG A 139 -8.25 -0.18 7.72
N SER A 140 -8.77 -0.72 6.61
CA SER A 140 -9.13 -2.14 6.44
C SER A 140 -10.15 -2.65 7.46
N LEU A 141 -11.32 -2.00 7.52
CA LEU A 141 -12.37 -2.38 8.45
C LEU A 141 -13.02 -3.71 8.05
N ALA A 142 -13.13 -4.64 8.98
CA ALA A 142 -13.84 -5.91 8.79
C ALA A 142 -14.56 -6.36 10.07
N GLY A 143 -15.44 -7.37 9.96
CA GLY A 143 -16.17 -7.94 11.10
C GLY A 143 -15.29 -8.78 12.02
N ASN A 144 -14.15 -9.27 11.54
CA ASN A 144 -13.23 -10.13 12.28
C ASN A 144 -11.76 -9.77 11.98
N PRO A 145 -10.80 -10.15 12.85
CA PRO A 145 -9.41 -9.74 12.70
C PRO A 145 -8.70 -10.41 11.51
N ASP A 146 -9.11 -11.60 11.09
CA ASP A 146 -8.47 -12.34 9.99
C ASP A 146 -8.75 -11.65 8.65
N ASP A 147 -10.01 -11.28 8.40
CA ASP A 147 -10.42 -10.49 7.24
C ASP A 147 -9.72 -9.14 7.21
N THR A 148 -9.59 -8.46 8.36
CA THR A 148 -8.82 -7.20 8.45
C THR A 148 -7.37 -7.42 8.03
N ARG A 149 -6.71 -8.48 8.51
CA ARG A 149 -5.32 -8.78 8.14
C ARG A 149 -5.19 -9.14 6.67
N GLU A 150 -6.13 -9.88 6.10
CA GLU A 150 -6.16 -10.18 4.67
C GLU A 150 -6.35 -8.91 3.82
N MET A 151 -7.28 -8.04 4.20
CA MET A 151 -7.49 -6.74 3.55
C MET A 151 -6.23 -5.87 3.61
N LEU A 152 -5.53 -5.85 4.76
CA LEU A 152 -4.25 -5.15 4.89
C LEU A 152 -3.18 -5.73 3.97
N ARG A 153 -3.10 -7.07 3.85
CA ARG A 153 -2.11 -7.76 3.02
C ARG A 153 -2.26 -7.33 1.57
N PHE A 154 -3.49 -7.32 1.09
CA PHE A 154 -3.80 -6.89 -0.25
C PHE A 154 -3.68 -5.38 -0.45
N ALA A 155 -3.99 -4.57 0.55
CA ALA A 155 -3.79 -3.12 0.48
C ALA A 155 -2.30 -2.75 0.37
N ALA A 156 -1.41 -3.44 1.09
CA ALA A 156 0.03 -3.25 0.98
C ALA A 156 0.55 -3.65 -0.41
N PHE A 157 0.07 -4.79 -0.92
CA PHE A 157 0.40 -5.26 -2.27
C PHE A 157 -0.07 -4.27 -3.36
N ASP A 158 -1.32 -3.81 -3.28
CA ASP A 158 -1.86 -2.80 -4.21
C ASP A 158 -1.06 -1.52 -4.17
N ARG A 159 -0.65 -1.06 -2.98
CA ARG A 159 0.15 0.15 -2.86
C ARG A 159 1.49 0.01 -3.57
N LEU A 160 2.17 -1.13 -3.45
CA LEU A 160 3.40 -1.41 -4.19
C LEU A 160 3.18 -1.34 -5.71
N LEU A 161 2.10 -1.96 -6.21
CA LEU A 161 1.76 -1.93 -7.63
C LEU A 161 1.44 -0.52 -8.12
N LEU A 162 0.71 0.26 -7.33
CA LEU A 162 0.39 1.66 -7.63
C LEU A 162 1.64 2.54 -7.62
N ASP A 163 2.55 2.36 -6.65
CA ASP A 163 3.83 3.08 -6.61
C ASP A 163 4.66 2.78 -7.88
N PHE A 164 4.64 1.52 -8.35
CA PHE A 164 5.29 1.13 -9.60
C PHE A 164 4.62 1.80 -10.81
N ALA A 165 3.30 1.77 -10.89
CA ALA A 165 2.54 2.41 -11.96
C ALA A 165 2.80 3.94 -12.00
N GLU A 166 2.88 4.60 -10.84
CA GLU A 166 3.26 5.99 -10.72
C GLU A 166 4.69 6.25 -11.22
N HIS A 167 5.63 5.34 -10.92
CA HIS A 167 7.00 5.40 -11.42
C HIS A 167 7.03 5.30 -12.96
N VAL A 168 6.35 4.32 -13.56
CA VAL A 168 6.21 4.21 -15.03
C VAL A 168 5.55 5.47 -15.61
N GLY A 169 4.54 6.02 -14.92
CA GLY A 169 3.91 7.28 -15.31
C GLY A 169 4.86 8.49 -15.29
N LYS A 170 5.86 8.51 -14.41
CA LYS A 170 6.94 9.53 -14.41
C LYS A 170 7.89 9.31 -15.58
N LEU A 171 8.29 8.07 -15.87
CA LEU A 171 9.13 7.74 -17.02
C LEU A 171 8.47 8.12 -18.35
N ARG A 172 7.19 7.77 -18.54
CA ARG A 172 6.41 8.16 -19.73
C ARG A 172 6.31 9.68 -19.91
N ARG A 173 6.21 10.44 -18.81
CA ARG A 173 6.22 11.91 -18.87
C ARG A 173 7.58 12.44 -19.29
N LYS A 174 8.67 11.90 -18.72
CA LYS A 174 10.04 12.26 -19.07
C LYS A 174 10.34 11.98 -20.55
N ASP A 175 9.98 10.80 -21.04
CA ASP A 175 10.14 10.40 -22.45
C ASP A 175 9.44 11.40 -23.40
N ARG A 176 8.18 11.74 -23.12
CA ARG A 176 7.44 12.74 -23.92
C ARG A 176 8.11 14.12 -23.93
N MET A 177 8.61 14.59 -22.78
CA MET A 177 9.29 15.88 -22.70
C MET A 177 10.58 15.90 -23.50
N LEU A 178 11.41 14.85 -23.37
CA LEU A 178 12.67 14.74 -24.12
C LEU A 178 12.43 14.60 -25.62
N LYS A 179 11.36 13.93 -26.04
CA LYS A 179 10.97 13.85 -27.45
C LYS A 179 10.59 15.22 -28.03
N ILE A 180 9.78 16.00 -27.31
CA ILE A 180 9.39 17.36 -27.74
C ILE A 180 10.62 18.27 -27.81
N GLU A 181 11.51 18.20 -26.81
CA GLU A 181 12.75 18.98 -26.80
C GLU A 181 13.66 18.62 -27.98
N TRP A 182 13.80 17.32 -28.28
CA TRP A 182 14.57 16.87 -29.43
C TRP A 182 13.95 17.32 -30.76
N GLU A 183 12.63 17.20 -30.94
CA GLU A 183 11.92 17.69 -32.13
C GLU A 183 12.08 19.21 -32.31
N TRP A 184 12.01 19.97 -31.21
CA TRP A 184 12.27 21.41 -31.20
C TRP A 184 13.69 21.74 -31.65
N ASN A 185 14.69 21.05 -31.08
CA ASN A 185 16.10 21.24 -31.41
C ASN A 185 16.39 20.87 -32.87
N LEU A 186 15.75 19.82 -33.40
CA LEU A 186 15.88 19.44 -34.81
C LEU A 186 15.32 20.51 -35.74
N GLN A 187 14.21 21.16 -35.38
CA GLN A 187 13.60 22.22 -36.19
C GLN A 187 14.42 23.53 -36.20
N HIS A 188 15.08 23.86 -35.09
CA HIS A 188 15.76 25.14 -34.91
C HIS A 188 17.28 25.09 -35.10
N ASP A 189 17.90 23.92 -34.93
CA ASP A 189 19.37 23.74 -35.00
C ASP A 189 19.76 22.34 -35.51
N ALA A 190 19.18 21.93 -36.64
CA ALA A 190 19.37 20.60 -37.25
C ALA A 190 20.85 20.24 -37.48
N ALA A 191 21.68 21.23 -37.83
CA ALA A 191 23.09 21.04 -38.11
C ALA A 191 23.87 20.64 -36.84
N ARG A 192 23.49 21.15 -35.66
CA ARG A 192 24.11 20.79 -34.37
C ARG A 192 23.68 19.40 -33.91
N VAL A 193 22.40 19.06 -34.07
CA VAL A 193 21.85 17.74 -33.67
C VAL A 193 22.42 16.59 -34.52
N MET A 194 22.68 16.83 -35.81
CA MET A 194 23.19 15.80 -36.74
C MET A 194 24.72 15.66 -36.74
N ALA A 195 25.46 16.52 -36.03
CA ALA A 195 26.92 16.57 -36.03
C ALA A 195 27.62 15.52 -35.15
N GLY A 196 26.90 14.49 -34.68
CA GLY A 196 27.51 13.30 -34.06
C GLY A 196 27.40 13.19 -32.54
N GLU A 197 26.38 13.80 -31.93
CA GLU A 197 26.11 13.57 -30.50
C GLU A 197 25.68 12.10 -30.23
N PRO A 198 25.98 11.56 -29.03
CA PRO A 198 25.53 10.24 -28.60
C PRO A 198 24.00 10.09 -28.74
N GLN A 199 23.51 8.83 -28.78
CA GLN A 199 22.07 8.55 -28.92
C GLN A 199 21.24 9.47 -28.01
N PRO A 200 20.20 10.13 -28.53
CA PRO A 200 19.43 11.10 -27.76
C PRO A 200 18.89 10.49 -26.47
N GLU A 201 18.86 11.27 -25.38
CA GLU A 201 18.38 10.77 -24.07
C GLU A 201 16.96 10.17 -24.11
N TYR A 202 16.09 10.64 -25.02
CA TYR A 202 14.76 10.06 -25.20
C TYR A 202 14.82 8.61 -25.70
N VAL A 203 15.85 8.21 -26.46
CA VAL A 203 16.02 6.82 -26.94
C VAL A 203 16.27 5.88 -25.76
N TYR A 204 17.02 6.32 -24.74
CA TYR A 204 17.23 5.55 -23.52
C TYR A 204 15.97 5.49 -22.66
N ALA A 205 15.22 6.60 -22.53
CA ALA A 205 13.94 6.63 -21.83
C ALA A 205 12.89 5.70 -22.48
N ALA A 206 12.81 5.68 -23.81
CA ALA A 206 11.92 4.81 -24.57
C ALA A 206 12.27 3.33 -24.39
N ARG A 207 13.56 2.98 -24.24
CA ARG A 207 13.97 1.60 -23.95
C ARG A 207 13.46 1.14 -22.60
N GLU A 208 13.51 1.98 -21.56
CA GLU A 208 12.99 1.64 -20.23
C GLU A 208 11.47 1.36 -20.24
N LEU A 209 10.75 1.87 -21.24
CA LEU A 209 9.30 1.70 -21.40
C LEU A 209 8.89 0.50 -22.25
N THR A 210 9.82 -0.32 -22.73
CA THR A 210 9.48 -1.58 -23.42
C THR A 210 8.76 -2.56 -22.50
N PRO A 211 7.84 -3.40 -23.00
CA PRO A 211 7.15 -4.42 -22.21
C PRO A 211 8.08 -5.26 -21.32
N GLU A 212 9.21 -5.69 -21.87
CA GLU A 212 10.22 -6.50 -21.18
C GLU A 212 10.86 -5.75 -20.03
N ASN A 213 11.23 -4.48 -20.23
CA ASN A 213 11.85 -3.67 -19.19
C ASN A 213 10.84 -3.26 -18.11
N GLN A 214 9.58 -3.02 -18.48
CA GLN A 214 8.52 -2.79 -17.51
C GLN A 214 8.27 -4.06 -16.66
N LEU A 215 8.19 -5.24 -17.28
CA LEU A 215 8.08 -6.50 -16.54
C LEU A 215 9.28 -6.70 -15.61
N HIS A 216 10.50 -6.50 -16.11
CA HIS A 216 11.72 -6.63 -15.31
C HIS A 216 11.76 -5.65 -14.13
N GLY A 217 11.35 -4.40 -14.37
CA GLY A 217 11.21 -3.38 -13.33
C GLY A 217 10.20 -3.81 -12.25
N LEU A 218 9.03 -4.30 -12.66
CA LEU A 218 8.02 -4.80 -11.73
C LEU A 218 8.53 -5.98 -10.89
N LEU A 219 9.22 -6.95 -11.51
CA LEU A 219 9.84 -8.08 -10.79
C LEU A 219 10.89 -7.61 -9.76
N THR A 220 11.63 -6.54 -10.08
CA THR A 220 12.60 -5.94 -9.15
C THR A 220 11.90 -5.31 -7.94
N TRP A 221 10.75 -4.68 -8.15
CA TRP A 221 9.96 -4.09 -7.06
C TRP A 221 9.31 -5.16 -6.20
N LEU A 222 8.74 -6.20 -6.82
CA LEU A 222 8.15 -7.35 -6.12
C LEU A 222 9.17 -8.15 -5.31
N SER A 223 10.43 -8.21 -5.74
CA SER A 223 11.51 -8.86 -4.98
C SER A 223 12.10 -7.97 -3.87
N THR A 224 11.66 -6.72 -3.75
CA THR A 224 12.11 -5.78 -2.70
C THR A 224 10.96 -5.15 -1.90
N PRO A 225 9.96 -5.93 -1.43
CA PRO A 225 8.75 -5.40 -0.79
C PRO A 225 9.04 -4.63 0.50
N LYS A 226 10.14 -4.97 1.19
CA LYS A 226 10.64 -4.27 2.39
C LYS A 226 10.94 -2.78 2.19
N CYS A 227 11.22 -2.36 0.95
CA CYS A 227 11.46 -0.95 0.63
C CYS A 227 10.17 -0.12 0.67
N PHE A 228 9.02 -0.78 0.61
CA PHE A 228 7.69 -0.15 0.50
C PHE A 228 6.86 -0.33 1.77
N PHE A 229 7.09 -1.41 2.50
CA PHE A 229 6.38 -1.73 3.75
C PHE A 229 7.31 -2.51 4.67
N GLN A 230 7.58 -1.98 5.85
CA GLN A 230 8.37 -2.69 6.86
C GLN A 230 7.84 -2.39 8.25
N LEU A 231 7.59 -3.44 9.02
CA LEU A 231 7.29 -3.31 10.44
C LEU A 231 8.60 -3.40 11.24
N GLN A 232 8.90 -2.36 12.02
CA GLN A 232 10.01 -2.35 12.95
C GLN A 232 9.51 -2.59 14.36
N ALA A 233 10.15 -3.53 15.05
CA ALA A 233 9.88 -3.77 16.45
C ALA A 233 10.22 -2.53 17.30
N PRO A 234 9.52 -2.32 18.43
CA PRO A 234 9.84 -1.25 19.36
C PRO A 234 11.30 -1.36 19.85
N ALA A 235 11.93 -0.23 20.12
CA ALA A 235 13.33 -0.18 20.50
C ALA A 235 13.49 -0.69 21.94
N LYS A 236 14.16 -1.85 22.11
CA LYS A 236 14.32 -2.48 23.43
C LYS A 236 15.11 -1.67 24.46
N ASP A 237 15.77 -0.59 24.05
CA ASP A 237 16.80 0.09 24.82
C ASP A 237 16.31 1.31 25.64
N ASN A 238 15.00 1.61 25.65
CA ASN A 238 14.46 2.70 26.46
C ASN A 238 13.38 2.23 27.46
N PRO A 239 13.75 1.81 28.68
CA PRO A 239 12.83 1.26 29.67
C PRO A 239 11.85 2.28 30.29
N ALA A 240 11.84 3.53 29.81
CA ALA A 240 11.02 4.61 30.35
C ALA A 240 9.65 4.79 29.66
N THR A 241 9.32 4.01 28.62
CA THR A 241 8.09 4.22 27.83
C THR A 241 7.16 3.00 27.87
N PRO A 242 6.15 2.98 28.77
CA PRO A 242 5.07 2.01 28.70
C PRO A 242 4.33 2.14 27.35
N GLY A 243 4.09 1.02 26.65
CA GLY A 243 3.18 0.99 25.50
C GLY A 243 3.79 1.11 24.10
N GLU A 244 5.08 0.84 23.88
CA GLU A 244 5.66 0.97 22.52
C GLU A 244 5.05 -0.03 21.51
N LEU A 245 4.18 0.49 20.64
CA LEU A 245 3.68 -0.20 19.46
C LEU A 245 4.75 -0.26 18.36
N PRO A 246 4.75 -1.28 17.49
CA PRO A 246 5.69 -1.34 16.39
C PRO A 246 5.50 -0.17 15.42
N LEU A 247 6.60 0.21 14.79
CA LEU A 247 6.65 1.29 13.82
C LEU A 247 6.50 0.72 12.40
N LEU A 248 5.44 1.10 11.71
CA LEU A 248 5.26 0.83 10.30
C LEU A 248 5.95 1.91 9.46
N LEU A 249 6.89 1.48 8.63
CA LEU A 249 7.54 2.29 7.61
C LEU A 249 6.89 2.05 6.25
N CYS A 250 6.49 3.14 5.60
CA CYS A 250 5.89 3.14 4.28
C CYS A 250 6.80 3.83 3.25
N SER A 251 6.54 3.60 1.95
CA SER A 251 7.26 4.22 0.83
C SER A 251 7.25 5.75 0.84
N ASP A 252 6.23 6.36 1.44
CA ASP A 252 6.07 7.82 1.55
C ASP A 252 6.90 8.48 2.68
N ARG A 253 7.83 7.72 3.29
CA ARG A 253 8.68 8.12 4.42
C ARG A 253 7.90 8.46 5.70
N ARG A 254 6.58 8.26 5.72
CA ARG A 254 5.81 8.42 6.95
C ARG A 254 6.03 7.20 7.83
N GLN A 255 6.03 7.47 9.13
CA GLN A 255 6.22 6.45 10.15
C GLN A 255 4.96 6.46 11.03
N TRP A 256 4.41 5.28 11.26
CA TRP A 256 3.16 5.11 11.97
C TRP A 256 3.34 4.09 13.09
N GLN A 257 2.99 4.44 14.30
CA GLN A 257 2.78 3.42 15.33
C GLN A 257 1.48 2.70 15.02
N VAL A 258 1.52 1.37 14.97
CA VAL A 258 0.38 0.59 14.51
C VAL A 258 -0.05 -0.50 15.49
N SER A 259 -1.37 -0.68 15.58
CA SER A 259 -1.96 -1.84 16.24
C SER A 259 -3.27 -2.20 15.55
N LEU A 260 -3.60 -3.49 15.57
CA LEU A 260 -4.95 -3.93 15.28
C LEU A 260 -5.86 -3.49 16.44
N VAL A 261 -7.02 -2.94 16.13
CA VAL A 261 -8.03 -2.54 17.12
C VAL A 261 -9.35 -3.21 16.82
N ARG A 262 -10.17 -3.35 17.86
CA ARG A 262 -11.59 -3.69 17.77
C ARG A 262 -12.42 -2.64 18.50
N PHE A 263 -13.58 -2.28 17.96
CA PHE A 263 -14.46 -1.27 18.53
C PHE A 263 -15.93 -1.55 18.21
N SER A 264 -16.85 -0.94 18.96
CA SER A 264 -18.28 -1.11 18.72
C SER A 264 -18.71 -0.40 17.44
N ALA A 265 -19.41 -1.11 16.56
CA ALA A 265 -20.02 -0.53 15.36
C ALA A 265 -20.98 0.62 15.71
N LYS A 266 -21.71 0.48 16.83
CA LYS A 266 -22.64 1.49 17.35
C LYS A 266 -21.90 2.76 17.80
N GLU A 267 -20.77 2.62 18.47
CA GLU A 267 -19.95 3.75 18.91
C GLU A 267 -19.41 4.52 17.70
N ALA A 268 -18.85 3.82 16.71
CA ALA A 268 -18.38 4.44 15.48
C ALA A 268 -19.51 5.11 14.68
N ALA A 269 -20.70 4.51 14.63
CA ALA A 269 -21.87 5.09 13.97
C ALA A 269 -22.32 6.38 14.66
N ALA A 270 -22.34 6.40 16.00
CA ALA A 270 -22.67 7.59 16.77
C ALA A 270 -21.64 8.71 16.53
N ALA A 271 -20.34 8.37 16.48
CA ALA A 271 -19.28 9.31 16.17
C ALA A 271 -19.40 9.90 14.75
N LEU A 272 -19.71 9.06 13.73
CA LEU A 272 -20.00 9.53 12.37
C LEU A 272 -21.19 10.48 12.30
N GLN A 273 -22.26 10.22 13.07
CA GLN A 273 -23.45 11.09 13.11
C GLN A 273 -23.16 12.44 13.77
N ARG A 274 -22.24 12.49 14.74
CA ARG A 274 -21.80 13.74 15.38
C ARG A 274 -20.91 14.59 14.48
N GLU A 275 -20.22 13.99 13.51
CA GLU A 275 -19.32 14.72 12.61
C GLU A 275 -20.13 15.45 11.52
N THR A 276 -20.27 16.77 11.69
CA THR A 276 -21.09 17.63 10.84
C THR A 276 -20.39 18.13 9.57
N HIS A 277 -19.09 17.89 9.43
CA HIS A 277 -18.28 18.44 8.35
C HIS A 277 -17.82 17.38 7.34
N ASN A 278 -18.00 17.65 6.05
CA ASN A 278 -17.35 16.88 4.99
C ASN A 278 -15.85 17.21 4.98
N HIS A 279 -15.04 16.41 5.67
CA HIS A 279 -13.59 16.56 5.64
C HIS A 279 -13.01 16.16 4.28
N ARG A 280 -12.03 16.91 3.79
CA ARG A 280 -11.21 16.50 2.64
C ARG A 280 -10.25 15.42 3.11
N TYR A 281 -10.48 14.18 2.69
CA TYR A 281 -9.67 13.04 3.07
C TYR A 281 -8.33 13.03 2.34
N ILE A 282 -7.24 12.73 3.06
CA ILE A 282 -5.92 12.47 2.47
C ILE A 282 -5.89 10.98 2.12
N LEU A 283 -5.80 10.65 0.83
CA LEU A 283 -5.49 9.28 0.39
C LEU A 283 -4.05 8.92 0.80
N ILE A 284 -3.88 7.71 1.34
CA ILE A 284 -2.58 7.06 1.61
C ILE A 284 -2.43 5.87 0.64
#